data_AF-A0A925DSM3-F1
#
_entry.id   AF-A0A925DSM3-F1
#
_cell.length_a   1.000
_cell.length_b   1.000
_cell.length_c   1.000
_cell.angle_alpha   90.00
_cell.angle_beta   90.00
_cell.angle_gamma   90.00
#
_symmetry.space_group_name_H-M   'P 1'
#
loop_
_entity.id
_entity.type
_entity.pdbx_description
1 polymer ?
#
loop_
_entity_poly.entity_id
_entity_poly.type
_entity_poly.pdbx_seq_one_letter_code
_entity_poly.pdbx_strand_id
1 'polypeptide(L)'
;MKILKELRERAGFTLREVETATSISNAYLSQLENGKIKSPSAQVLFVLAKLYCVDIETLLIESGLVKPQNVQPVVMKPSIEERVEILEQKIKAIEFSTIKFC
;
A
#
# COMPACT_ATOMS: atom_id res chain seq x y z
N MET A 1 16.59 1.41 -10.14
CA MET A 1 15.83 1.10 -8.90
C MET A 1 16.48 -0.12 -8.27
N LYS A 2 17.34 0.09 -7.25
CA LYS A 2 18.28 -0.93 -6.78
C LYS A 2 17.58 -2.20 -6.27
N ILE A 3 16.42 -2.04 -5.62
CA ILE A 3 15.63 -3.14 -5.07
C ILE A 3 15.18 -4.16 -6.11
N LEU A 4 14.87 -3.77 -7.36
CA LEU A 4 14.44 -4.73 -8.39
C LEU A 4 15.54 -5.71 -8.78
N LYS A 5 16.78 -5.21 -8.89
CA LYS A 5 17.93 -6.07 -9.17
C LYS A 5 18.14 -7.08 -8.05
N GLU A 6 18.07 -6.62 -6.80
CA GLU A 6 18.23 -7.47 -5.62
C GLU A 6 17.12 -8.54 -5.52
N LEU A 7 15.87 -8.19 -5.83
CA LEU A 7 14.75 -9.13 -5.87
C LEU A 7 14.92 -10.18 -6.97
N ARG A 8 15.32 -9.75 -8.16
CA ARG A 8 15.59 -10.67 -9.29
C ARG A 8 16.70 -11.66 -8.94
N GLU A 9 17.82 -11.18 -8.41
CA GLU A 9 18.97 -12.00 -8.03
C GLU A 9 18.62 -12.97 -6.90
N ARG A 10 17.84 -12.53 -5.90
CA ARG A 10 17.35 -13.40 -4.82
C ARG A 10 16.42 -14.49 -5.31
N ALA A 11 15.59 -14.18 -6.31
CA ALA A 11 14.71 -15.16 -6.95
C ALA A 11 15.46 -16.07 -7.95
N GLY A 12 16.75 -15.86 -8.18
CA GLY A 12 17.57 -16.68 -9.06
C GLY A 12 17.31 -16.47 -10.56
N PHE A 13 16.64 -15.38 -10.94
CA PHE A 13 16.30 -15.12 -12.34
C PHE A 13 17.38 -14.31 -13.07
N THR A 14 17.63 -14.66 -14.30
CA THR A 14 18.28 -13.81 -15.31
C THR A 14 17.27 -12.82 -15.89
N LEU A 15 17.74 -11.70 -16.45
CA LEU A 15 16.86 -10.73 -17.12
C LEU A 15 16.04 -11.35 -18.27
N ARG A 16 16.60 -12.36 -18.94
CA ARG A 16 15.94 -13.05 -20.06
C ARG A 16 14.81 -13.98 -19.57
N GLU A 17 14.98 -14.60 -18.42
CA GLU A 17 13.91 -15.39 -17.80
C GLU A 17 12.78 -14.49 -17.31
N VAL A 18 13.09 -13.33 -16.73
CA VAL A 18 12.07 -12.33 -16.36
C VAL A 18 11.31 -11.85 -17.60
N GLU A 19 12.01 -11.54 -18.69
CA GLU A 19 11.38 -11.17 -19.95
C GLU A 19 10.45 -12.27 -20.46
N THR A 20 10.90 -13.53 -20.43
CA THR A 20 10.08 -14.68 -20.84
C THR A 20 8.83 -14.84 -19.96
N ALA A 21 8.95 -14.63 -18.65
CA ALA A 21 7.85 -14.78 -17.70
C ALA A 21 6.85 -13.61 -17.72
N THR A 22 7.29 -12.40 -18.09
CA THR A 22 6.49 -11.16 -17.92
C THR A 22 6.16 -10.44 -19.23
N SER A 23 6.78 -10.85 -20.33
CA SER A 23 6.77 -10.13 -21.62
C SER A 23 7.32 -8.69 -21.56
N ILE A 24 8.01 -8.32 -20.48
CA ILE A 24 8.70 -7.04 -20.36
C ILE A 24 10.09 -7.20 -20.96
N SER A 25 10.43 -6.36 -21.93
CA SER A 25 11.69 -6.55 -22.66
C SER A 25 12.92 -6.47 -21.75
N ASN A 26 13.91 -7.32 -22.01
CA ASN A 26 15.14 -7.35 -21.23
C ASN A 26 15.87 -5.98 -21.26
N ALA A 27 15.84 -5.30 -22.41
CA ALA A 27 16.35 -3.94 -22.54
C ALA A 27 15.67 -2.96 -21.55
N TYR A 28 14.34 -3.04 -21.42
CA TYR A 28 13.59 -2.21 -20.48
C TYR A 28 13.90 -2.58 -19.02
N LEU A 29 13.93 -3.87 -18.68
CA LEU A 29 14.29 -4.35 -17.34
C LEU A 29 15.69 -3.87 -16.92
N SER A 30 16.66 -3.94 -17.84
CA SER A 30 18.02 -3.43 -17.61
C SER A 30 18.03 -1.91 -17.35
N GLN A 31 17.28 -1.13 -18.14
CA GLN A 31 17.15 0.31 -17.91
C GLN A 31 16.50 0.63 -16.56
N LEU A 32 15.52 -0.17 -16.17
CA LEU A 32 14.78 -0.03 -14.91
C LEU A 32 15.65 -0.35 -13.69
N GLU A 33 16.36 -1.49 -13.70
CA GLU A 33 17.28 -1.89 -12.64
C GLU A 33 18.40 -0.85 -12.44
N ASN A 34 18.96 -0.36 -13.54
CA ASN A 34 20.04 0.64 -13.54
C ASN A 34 19.54 2.09 -13.32
N GLY A 35 18.24 2.31 -13.11
CA GLY A 35 17.69 3.61 -12.74
C GLY A 35 17.63 4.65 -13.88
N LYS A 36 17.79 4.22 -15.14
CA LYS A 36 17.54 5.07 -16.31
C LYS A 36 16.07 5.44 -16.42
N ILE A 37 15.19 4.53 -16.00
CA ILE A 37 13.75 4.77 -15.88
C ILE A 37 13.46 5.06 -14.42
N LYS A 38 12.92 6.26 -14.15
CA LYS A 38 12.58 6.74 -12.80
C LYS A 38 11.11 6.54 -12.45
N SER A 39 10.25 6.40 -13.45
CA SER A 39 8.80 6.31 -13.27
C SER A 39 8.23 5.16 -14.13
N PRO A 40 8.44 3.90 -13.73
CA PRO A 40 7.77 2.76 -14.36
C PRO A 40 6.25 2.84 -14.20
N SER A 41 5.48 2.13 -15.03
CA SER A 41 4.02 2.06 -14.87
C SER A 41 3.64 1.15 -13.70
N ALA A 42 2.49 1.43 -13.07
CA ALA A 42 1.96 0.58 -12.00
C ALA A 42 1.74 -0.87 -12.45
N GLN A 43 1.37 -1.08 -13.71
CA GLN A 43 1.18 -2.41 -14.28
C GLN A 43 2.48 -3.20 -14.36
N VAL A 44 3.59 -2.57 -14.77
CA VAL A 44 4.93 -3.20 -14.75
C VAL A 44 5.30 -3.61 -13.33
N LEU A 45 5.10 -2.70 -12.37
CA LEU A 45 5.40 -2.98 -10.96
C LEU A 45 4.54 -4.12 -10.40
N PHE A 46 3.26 -4.18 -10.76
CA PHE A 46 2.37 -5.27 -10.36
C PHE A 46 2.85 -6.63 -10.86
N VAL A 47 3.21 -6.72 -12.15
CA VAL A 47 3.70 -7.97 -12.74
C VAL A 47 5.01 -8.41 -12.07
N LEU A 48 5.95 -7.48 -11.85
CA LEU A 48 7.21 -7.78 -11.17
C LEU A 48 7.00 -8.15 -9.69
N ALA A 49 6.08 -7.49 -8.98
CA ALA A 49 5.72 -7.84 -7.61
C ALA A 49 5.20 -9.28 -7.51
N LYS A 50 4.35 -9.68 -8.47
CA LYS A 50 3.84 -11.05 -8.55
C LYS A 50 4.93 -12.07 -8.85
N LEU A 51 5.84 -11.78 -9.78
CA LEU A 51 6.94 -12.69 -10.10
C LEU A 51 7.90 -12.89 -8.92
N TYR A 52 8.20 -11.81 -8.19
CA TYR A 52 9.15 -11.85 -7.07
C TYR A 52 8.50 -12.14 -5.71
N CYS A 53 7.19 -12.40 -5.67
CA CYS A 53 6.43 -12.66 -4.44
C CYS A 53 6.62 -11.58 -3.36
N VAL A 54 6.57 -10.31 -3.77
CA VAL A 54 6.65 -9.14 -2.86
C VAL A 54 5.37 -8.33 -2.90
N ASP A 55 5.15 -7.51 -1.87
CA ASP A 55 4.06 -6.56 -1.89
C ASP A 55 4.28 -5.49 -2.97
N ILE A 56 3.23 -5.19 -3.72
CA ILE A 56 3.25 -4.10 -4.70
C ILE A 56 3.47 -2.75 -4.03
N GLU A 57 2.98 -2.56 -2.79
CA GLU A 57 3.15 -1.31 -2.06
C GLU A 57 4.63 -0.95 -1.91
N THR A 58 5.48 -1.94 -1.62
CA THR A 58 6.93 -1.74 -1.53
C THR A 58 7.51 -1.20 -2.83
N LEU A 59 7.13 -1.78 -3.97
CA LEU A 59 7.62 -1.34 -5.28
C LEU A 59 7.08 0.04 -5.69
N LEU A 60 5.83 0.35 -5.33
CA LEU A 60 5.20 1.65 -5.60
C LEU A 60 5.84 2.79 -4.80
N ILE A 61 6.21 2.52 -3.54
CA ILE A 61 6.92 3.48 -2.69
C ILE A 61 8.33 3.71 -3.22
N GLU A 62 9.07 2.64 -3.53
CA GLU A 62 10.42 2.71 -4.08
C GLU A 62 10.48 3.37 -5.46
N SER A 63 9.43 3.24 -6.26
CA SER A 63 9.32 3.95 -7.55
C SER A 63 8.90 5.42 -7.40
N GLY A 64 8.59 5.88 -6.19
CA GLY A 64 8.10 7.23 -5.91
C GLY A 64 6.70 7.53 -6.46
N LEU A 65 5.95 6.51 -6.88
CA LEU A 65 4.57 6.66 -7.35
C LEU A 65 3.60 6.85 -6.19
N VAL A 66 3.92 6.25 -5.05
CA VAL A 66 3.17 6.39 -3.80
C VAL A 66 4.12 6.94 -2.74
N LYS A 67 3.65 7.93 -1.98
CA LYS A 67 4.35 8.34 -0.76
C LYS A 67 3.89 7.41 0.36
N PRO A 68 4.77 6.96 1.25
CA PRO A 68 4.35 6.22 2.44
C PRO A 68 3.36 7.10 3.19
N GLN A 69 2.09 6.71 3.20
CA GLN A 69 1.12 7.40 4.03
C GLN A 69 1.46 7.00 5.45
N ASN A 70 1.62 7.99 6.33
CA ASN A 70 1.57 7.73 7.76
C ASN A 70 0.17 7.15 8.00
N VAL A 71 0.08 5.82 8.18
CA VAL A 71 -1.19 5.11 8.29
C VAL A 71 -1.84 5.61 9.57
N GLN A 72 -2.61 6.68 9.46
CA GLN A 72 -3.57 7.03 10.48
C GLN A 72 -4.49 5.81 10.52
N PRO A 73 -4.61 5.11 11.66
CA PRO A 73 -5.50 3.97 11.74
C PRO A 73 -6.85 4.40 11.18
N VAL A 74 -7.39 3.62 10.24
CA VAL A 74 -8.71 3.88 9.70
C VAL A 74 -9.66 3.82 10.89
N VAL A 75 -10.02 4.98 11.43
CA VAL A 75 -10.99 5.06 12.52
C VAL A 75 -12.30 4.70 11.86
N MET A 76 -12.68 3.43 12.00
CA MET A 76 -14.01 2.98 11.66
C MET A 76 -14.94 3.83 12.51
N LYS A 77 -15.65 4.74 11.84
CA LYS A 77 -16.68 5.50 12.55
C LYS A 77 -17.69 4.45 13.03
N PRO A 78 -18.13 4.54 14.30
CA PRO A 78 -19.08 3.57 14.84
C PRO A 78 -20.26 3.40 13.90
N SER A 79 -20.81 2.19 13.87
CA SER A 79 -22.03 1.89 13.11
C SER A 79 -23.17 2.82 13.53
N ILE A 80 -24.22 2.89 12.73
CA ILE A 80 -25.37 3.75 13.08
C ILE A 80 -25.94 3.32 14.44
N GLU A 81 -25.99 2.02 14.70
CA GLU A 81 -26.46 1.42 15.94
C GLU A 81 -25.60 1.84 17.14
N GLU A 82 -24.28 1.73 17.01
CA GLU A 82 -23.33 2.15 18.04
C GLU A 82 -23.40 3.66 18.30
N ARG A 83 -23.63 4.47 17.25
CA ARG A 83 -23.82 5.92 17.42
C ARG A 83 -25.10 6.26 18.15
N VAL A 84 -26.20 5.56 17.85
CA VAL A 84 -27.48 5.76 18.53
C VAL A 84 -27.32 5.43 20.02
N GLU A 85 -26.70 4.30 20.35
CA GLU A 85 -26.47 3.91 21.75
C GLU A 85 -25.62 4.93 22.51
N ILE A 86 -24.54 5.44 21.89
CA ILE A 86 -23.71 6.49 22.49
C ILE A 86 -24.49 7.80 22.69
N LEU A 87 -25.39 8.15 21.77
CA LEU A 87 -26.21 9.36 21.88
C LEU A 87 -27.25 9.20 23.01
N GLU A 88 -27.89 8.04 23.11
CA GLU A 88 -28.84 7.75 24.19
C GLU A 88 -28.18 7.83 25.56
N GLN A 89 -26.97 7.29 25.70
CA GLN A 89 -26.19 7.37 26.95
C GLN A 89 -25.83 8.82 27.31
N LYS A 90 -25.47 9.64 26.31
CA LYS A 90 -25.16 11.06 26.52
C LYS A 90 -26.39 11.87 26.93
N ILE A 91 -27.56 11.62 26.32
CA ILE A 91 -28.82 12.28 26.71
C ILE A 91 -29.17 11.96 28.17
N LYS A 92 -29.11 10.67 28.55
CA LYS A 92 -29.35 10.24 29.95
C LYS A 92 -28.37 10.90 30.93
N ALA A 93 -27.10 11.03 30.57
CA ALA A 93 -26.09 11.67 31.41
C ALA A 93 -26.36 13.18 31.60
N ILE A 94 -26.88 13.85 30.57
CA ILE A 94 -27.29 15.26 30.67
C ILE A 94 -28.46 15.40 31.64
N GLU A 95 -29.50 14.58 31.49
CA GLU A 95 -30.68 14.60 32.36
C GLU A 95 -30.32 14.36 33.84
N PHE A 96 -29.43 13.40 34.11
CA PHE A 96 -28.94 13.13 35.48
C PHE A 96 -28.14 14.29 36.09
N SER A 97 -27.44 15.06 35.25
CA SER A 97 -26.67 16.23 35.71
C SER A 97 -27.57 17.41 36.05
N THR A 98 -28.70 17.57 35.35
CA THR A 98 -29.63 18.69 35.56
C THR A 98 -30.51 18.50 36.80
N ILE A 99 -30.82 17.25 37.17
CA ILE A 99 -31.63 16.92 38.35
C ILE A 99 -30.85 17.13 39.67
N LYS A 100 -29.51 17.11 39.65
CA LYS A 100 -28.67 17.20 40.85
C LYS A 100 -28.42 18.63 41.37
N PHE A 101 -29.04 19.65 40.75
CA PHE A 101 -28.90 21.08 41.08
C PHE A 101 -30.22 21.78 41.50
N CYS A 102 -31.32 21.03 41.72
CA CYS A 102 -32.50 21.49 42.47
C CYS A 102 -32.55 20.83 43.85
#